data_AF-A0A372EX04-F1
#
_entry.id   AF-A0A372EX04-F1
#
_cell.length_a   1.000
_cell.length_b   1.000
_cell.length_c   1.000
_cell.angle_alpha   90.00
_cell.angle_beta   90.00
_cell.angle_gamma   90.00
#
_symmetry.space_group_name_H-M   'P 1'
#
loop_
_entity.id
_entity.type
_entity.pdbx_description
1 polymer ?
#
loop_
_entity_poly.entity_id
_entity_poly.type
_entity_poly.pdbx_seq_one_letter_code
_entity_poly.pdbx_strand_id
1 'polypeptide(L)'
;MEAGGGNDTIEGGIDDDFVYGGGGDDLITDVQGSDYIEGGAGDDTITVGVDTFSDYEGDDPNFGPGTFLTDTLGFTSDGNTSDGLDTVLGGAGNDIISTGDDADEISGGTGNDTIDAGIDDDLVYGGSGDDSILGGHGSDSIYGGDGNDYIDASAATSGLDFSNEPDATDPVPENDRDYVEGGAGNDTILTGDDADTIRGGAGDDVIDAGIDDDDIIGGTGNDSIMGGAGDDTIVGALGDDTMIGGEGADYMDGVVGDDLFSGGGGADTMLGGQGRDTFTDITGGDVVDGGAGPGGTREDGIPNDWDTLDLTGAAETENPGGSLNVTYTSEDREDGFVEFRDEDGNITSTMVFEEIENVVPCFTPGTAIATPRGERLVEDLKLGDKIITRDNGIQEIRWIGQRQLTGHELARAPHLRPILIQQGSLGHNLPEHDILVSPQHRLLMNSDRTALYFEETEVLAAAKHLTELKGVDEVGTLGVTYVHFMFDNHEVVLSNGAWTESFQPGQSVIDGLGDAQRSEIFELFPELETEEGVKDYAAARRSLKKHEAKLLVR
;
A
#
# COMPACT_ATOMS: atom_id res chain seq x y z
N MET A 1 27.58 5.09 42.66
CA MET A 1 28.30 6.29 43.21
C MET A 1 27.50 7.61 43.09
N GLU A 2 27.90 8.73 43.72
CA GLU A 2 27.22 10.06 43.61
C GLU A 2 28.21 11.12 43.07
N ALA A 3 27.93 11.66 41.87
CA ALA A 3 28.73 12.69 41.20
C ALA A 3 28.19 14.12 41.45
N GLY A 4 28.72 15.13 40.74
CA GLY A 4 28.84 16.49 41.26
C GLY A 4 27.96 17.57 40.66
N GLY A 5 28.14 17.84 39.36
CA GLY A 5 27.60 19.03 38.70
C GLY A 5 28.55 19.62 37.66
N GLY A 6 28.33 19.24 36.40
CA GLY A 6 29.15 19.51 35.23
C GLY A 6 30.04 18.31 34.88
N ASN A 7 29.80 17.72 33.71
CA ASN A 7 30.54 16.67 33.00
C ASN A 7 31.58 15.89 33.85
N ASP A 8 31.10 14.90 34.60
CA ASP A 8 31.89 13.90 35.30
C ASP A 8 32.05 12.61 34.45
N THR A 9 32.71 11.59 35.00
CA THR A 9 32.82 10.26 34.36
C THR A 9 32.88 9.21 35.47
N ILE A 10 32.01 8.22 35.40
CA ILE A 10 31.80 7.23 36.46
C ILE A 10 32.04 5.83 35.88
N GLU A 11 33.04 5.15 36.41
CA GLU A 11 33.21 3.70 36.24
C GLU A 11 32.61 3.06 37.50
N GLY A 12 31.63 2.18 37.31
CA GLY A 12 30.89 1.45 38.34
C GLY A 12 31.70 0.36 39.05
N GLY A 13 31.43 -0.90 38.75
CA GLY A 13 32.06 -2.02 39.41
C GLY A 13 31.91 -3.39 38.73
N ILE A 14 31.59 -4.36 39.59
CA ILE A 14 31.19 -5.76 39.36
C ILE A 14 30.40 -6.25 40.62
N ASP A 15 29.74 -5.32 41.31
CA ASP A 15 29.16 -5.42 42.66
C ASP A 15 27.94 -4.48 42.67
N ASP A 16 26.73 -4.95 43.04
CA ASP A 16 25.46 -4.18 42.95
C ASP A 16 25.56 -2.73 43.52
N ASP A 17 25.55 -1.72 42.63
CA ASP A 17 25.86 -0.30 42.89
C ASP A 17 24.63 0.64 42.69
N PHE A 18 24.79 1.89 43.11
CA PHE A 18 23.74 2.93 43.06
C PHE A 18 24.35 4.22 42.51
N VAL A 19 24.31 4.42 41.19
CA VAL A 19 24.96 5.51 40.45
C VAL A 19 24.04 6.70 40.22
N TYR A 20 24.58 7.90 40.45
CA TYR A 20 23.95 9.19 40.20
C TYR A 20 24.97 10.12 39.54
N GLY A 21 24.73 10.57 38.30
CA GLY A 21 25.51 11.63 37.65
C GLY A 21 25.24 13.00 38.28
N GLY A 22 23.96 13.38 38.28
CA GLY A 22 23.44 14.61 38.86
C GLY A 22 23.47 15.82 37.92
N GLY A 23 24.18 15.72 36.79
CA GLY A 23 23.96 16.56 35.61
C GLY A 23 25.03 17.62 35.30
N GLY A 24 24.93 18.17 34.10
CA GLY A 24 26.07 18.26 33.19
C GLY A 24 26.18 16.97 32.39
N ASP A 25 26.68 17.06 31.16
CA ASP A 25 26.70 15.96 30.20
C ASP A 25 27.74 14.88 30.62
N ASP A 26 27.27 13.85 31.33
CA ASP A 26 28.05 12.86 32.09
C ASP A 26 28.23 11.53 31.32
N LEU A 27 29.32 10.80 31.60
CA LEU A 27 29.57 9.45 31.05
C LEU A 27 29.56 8.42 32.19
N ILE A 28 28.58 7.52 32.19
CA ILE A 28 28.41 6.44 33.16
C ILE A 28 28.65 5.11 32.46
N THR A 29 29.54 4.28 33.01
CA THR A 29 29.73 2.90 32.55
C THR A 29 29.75 1.95 33.73
N ASP A 30 28.79 1.03 33.78
CA ASP A 30 28.88 -0.20 34.56
C ASP A 30 29.13 -1.40 33.63
N VAL A 31 29.44 -2.58 34.19
CA VAL A 31 29.75 -3.77 33.38
C VAL A 31 29.22 -5.10 33.92
N GLN A 32 28.91 -5.20 35.22
CA GLN A 32 28.27 -6.36 35.86
C GLN A 32 27.66 -5.89 37.18
N GLY A 33 26.41 -6.22 37.47
CA GLY A 33 25.77 -5.74 38.69
C GLY A 33 24.31 -6.17 38.82
N SER A 34 23.56 -5.34 39.53
CA SER A 34 22.10 -5.21 39.42
C SER A 34 21.83 -3.82 39.96
N ASP A 35 22.09 -2.87 39.07
CA ASP A 35 22.52 -1.52 39.42
C ASP A 35 21.39 -0.52 39.22
N TYR A 36 21.30 0.44 40.14
CA TYR A 36 20.38 1.57 39.97
C TYR A 36 21.16 2.76 39.47
N ILE A 37 20.80 3.30 38.30
CA ILE A 37 21.60 4.30 37.59
C ILE A 37 20.72 5.49 37.17
N GLU A 38 21.11 6.70 37.58
CA GLU A 38 20.38 7.96 37.33
C GLU A 38 21.36 9.00 36.75
N GLY A 39 21.26 9.32 35.45
CA GLY A 39 22.11 10.32 34.78
C GLY A 39 21.86 11.72 35.34
N GLY A 40 20.77 12.34 34.89
CA GLY A 40 19.94 13.22 35.70
C GLY A 40 19.64 14.60 35.11
N ALA A 41 20.60 15.27 34.45
CA ALA A 41 20.40 16.62 33.89
C ALA A 41 21.57 17.13 33.02
N GLY A 42 21.82 16.48 31.88
CA GLY A 42 22.79 16.80 30.85
C GLY A 42 22.52 15.91 29.64
N ASP A 43 23.19 16.10 28.50
CA ASP A 43 23.11 15.11 27.41
C ASP A 43 24.00 13.89 27.80
N ASP A 44 23.45 12.96 28.57
CA ASP A 44 24.21 11.93 29.28
C ASP A 44 24.49 10.70 28.39
N THR A 45 25.49 9.90 28.75
CA THR A 45 25.79 8.62 28.08
C THR A 45 25.96 7.53 29.13
N ILE A 46 25.05 6.56 29.11
CA ILE A 46 24.94 5.47 30.06
C ILE A 46 25.17 4.16 29.29
N THR A 47 26.04 3.30 29.81
CA THR A 47 26.29 1.97 29.24
C THR A 47 26.45 0.99 30.39
N VAL A 48 25.55 0.02 30.49
CA VAL A 48 25.37 -0.87 31.65
C VAL A 48 25.10 -2.29 31.12
N GLY A 49 25.03 -3.31 31.98
CA GLY A 49 24.89 -4.71 31.54
C GLY A 49 25.96 -5.29 30.58
N VAL A 50 26.88 -4.49 30.02
CA VAL A 50 27.79 -4.84 28.90
C VAL A 50 28.90 -5.83 29.28
N ASP A 51 28.51 -7.08 29.51
CA ASP A 51 29.45 -8.12 29.89
C ASP A 51 30.39 -8.51 28.73
N THR A 52 31.45 -9.21 29.10
CA THR A 52 32.45 -9.75 28.17
C THR A 52 32.57 -11.28 28.27
N PHE A 53 31.76 -11.96 29.10
CA PHE A 53 31.90 -13.37 29.48
C PHE A 53 30.59 -14.09 29.95
N SER A 54 29.46 -13.98 29.22
CA SER A 54 28.19 -14.73 29.43
C SER A 54 28.38 -16.12 30.08
N ASP A 55 27.80 -16.38 31.25
CA ASP A 55 28.45 -17.26 32.24
C ASP A 55 27.85 -18.69 32.49
N TYR A 56 26.79 -19.14 31.79
CA TYR A 56 26.13 -20.48 31.99
C TYR A 56 26.11 -21.55 30.84
N GLU A 57 24.99 -22.06 30.26
CA GLU A 57 24.93 -23.17 29.22
C GLU A 57 23.53 -23.30 28.50
N GLY A 58 23.11 -22.67 27.36
CA GLY A 58 23.70 -22.11 26.10
C GLY A 58 22.93 -20.89 25.46
N ASP A 59 23.55 -19.70 25.32
CA ASP A 59 23.03 -18.29 25.45
C ASP A 59 22.37 -17.59 24.24
N ASP A 60 21.16 -18.00 23.88
CA ASP A 60 20.06 -17.13 23.42
C ASP A 60 18.76 -17.97 23.54
N PRO A 61 17.56 -17.39 23.79
CA PRO A 61 16.35 -18.19 23.99
C PRO A 61 16.01 -19.04 22.76
N ASN A 62 16.34 -18.53 21.57
CA ASN A 62 16.13 -19.08 20.24
C ASN A 62 17.00 -20.35 20.00
N PHE A 63 18.07 -20.57 20.77
CA PHE A 63 18.96 -21.74 20.69
C PHE A 63 18.38 -23.00 21.35
N GLY A 64 17.31 -23.51 20.75
CA GLY A 64 16.64 -24.77 21.11
C GLY A 64 17.62 -25.93 21.42
N PRO A 65 17.34 -26.75 22.45
CA PRO A 65 18.34 -27.51 23.20
C PRO A 65 19.08 -28.58 22.37
N GLY A 66 20.26 -28.19 21.86
CA GLY A 66 21.19 -29.07 21.14
C GLY A 66 21.67 -28.55 19.78
N THR A 67 21.58 -27.25 19.48
CA THR A 67 22.19 -26.65 18.29
C THR A 67 23.70 -26.92 18.21
N PHE A 68 24.24 -27.00 16.99
CA PHE A 68 25.61 -27.48 16.73
C PHE A 68 26.73 -26.50 17.16
N LEU A 69 26.40 -25.30 17.64
CA LEU A 69 27.36 -24.23 17.93
C LEU A 69 27.87 -24.26 19.38
N THR A 70 27.00 -24.63 20.33
CA THR A 70 27.25 -24.78 21.77
C THR A 70 28.60 -25.41 22.12
N ASP A 71 28.87 -26.65 21.68
CA ASP A 71 30.11 -27.43 21.97
C ASP A 71 31.39 -26.90 21.28
N THR A 72 31.30 -25.84 20.44
CA THR A 72 32.46 -25.35 19.65
C THR A 72 32.90 -23.92 19.99
N LEU A 73 31.98 -23.03 20.37
CA LEU A 73 32.31 -21.65 20.74
C LEU A 73 32.18 -21.39 22.24
N GLY A 74 31.28 -22.09 22.94
CA GLY A 74 31.01 -21.84 24.35
C GLY A 74 30.22 -20.54 24.54
N PHE A 75 29.08 -20.44 23.87
CA PHE A 75 27.97 -19.54 24.22
C PHE A 75 26.98 -20.34 25.07
N THR A 76 26.48 -19.71 26.14
CA THR A 76 26.39 -20.32 27.47
C THR A 76 25.33 -19.63 28.36
N SER A 77 24.05 -20.02 28.24
CA SER A 77 22.87 -19.28 28.72
C SER A 77 22.73 -19.26 30.21
N ASP A 78 22.28 -18.13 30.70
CA ASP A 78 21.49 -18.12 31.92
C ASP A 78 20.14 -18.88 31.74
N GLY A 79 19.37 -19.02 32.82
CA GLY A 79 18.01 -19.53 32.84
C GLY A 79 17.25 -18.97 34.04
N ASN A 80 17.52 -17.70 34.35
CA ASN A 80 17.17 -16.98 35.55
C ASN A 80 16.79 -15.50 35.29
N THR A 81 17.11 -14.87 34.15
CA THR A 81 16.53 -13.60 33.60
C THR A 81 16.24 -12.54 34.68
N SER A 82 17.14 -12.45 35.67
CA SER A 82 16.93 -11.72 36.92
C SER A 82 18.15 -11.63 37.85
N ASP A 83 19.37 -11.96 37.37
CA ASP A 83 20.61 -11.75 38.15
C ASP A 83 21.69 -10.88 37.50
N GLY A 84 21.26 -10.03 36.55
CA GLY A 84 21.93 -8.81 36.09
C GLY A 84 21.07 -7.52 36.23
N LEU A 85 19.73 -7.63 36.22
CA LEU A 85 18.72 -6.53 36.27
C LEU A 85 19.23 -5.13 36.68
N ASP A 86 19.48 -4.28 35.70
CA ASP A 86 19.74 -2.86 35.86
C ASP A 86 18.44 -2.03 35.86
N THR A 87 18.48 -0.86 36.49
CA THR A 87 17.40 0.14 36.46
C THR A 87 17.99 1.47 36.04
N VAL A 88 17.77 1.85 34.78
CA VAL A 88 18.42 3.01 34.15
C VAL A 88 17.43 4.16 33.97
N LEU A 89 17.79 5.33 34.48
CA LEU A 89 17.08 6.58 34.26
C LEU A 89 18.05 7.59 33.63
N GLY A 90 17.84 8.00 32.38
CA GLY A 90 18.60 9.08 31.73
C GLY A 90 18.36 10.40 32.45
N GLY A 91 17.18 10.98 32.25
CA GLY A 91 16.51 11.90 33.15
C GLY A 91 16.07 13.21 32.51
N ALA A 92 16.99 13.96 31.90
CA ALA A 92 16.70 15.29 31.36
C ALA A 92 17.82 15.82 30.44
N GLY A 93 17.94 15.22 29.26
CA GLY A 93 18.99 15.48 28.29
C GLY A 93 18.60 15.18 26.85
N ASN A 94 19.55 14.67 26.09
CA ASN A 94 19.31 13.89 24.87
C ASN A 94 20.24 12.69 25.08
N ASP A 95 19.75 11.75 25.86
CA ASP A 95 20.54 10.75 26.57
C ASP A 95 20.79 9.53 25.67
N ILE A 96 21.95 8.92 25.79
CA ILE A 96 22.28 7.67 25.09
C ILE A 96 22.38 6.57 26.14
N ILE A 97 21.45 5.63 26.10
CA ILE A 97 21.36 4.48 26.99
C ILE A 97 21.63 3.21 26.18
N SER A 98 22.46 2.32 26.74
CA SER A 98 22.61 0.94 26.28
C SER A 98 22.73 0.05 27.51
N THR A 99 21.86 -0.93 27.58
CA THR A 99 21.81 -2.02 28.58
C THR A 99 22.50 -3.26 27.98
N GLY A 100 22.29 -4.45 28.54
CA GLY A 100 23.12 -5.63 28.24
C GLY A 100 22.34 -6.91 27.95
N ASP A 101 22.64 -7.96 28.72
CA ASP A 101 21.93 -9.23 28.72
C ASP A 101 21.28 -9.40 30.13
N ASP A 102 20.00 -9.00 30.29
CA ASP A 102 19.08 -9.24 31.44
C ASP A 102 17.79 -8.38 31.21
N ALA A 103 16.67 -8.72 31.87
CA ALA A 103 15.35 -8.06 31.68
C ALA A 103 15.20 -6.70 32.41
N ASP A 104 15.77 -5.62 31.87
CA ASP A 104 16.03 -4.35 32.56
C ASP A 104 14.82 -3.38 32.65
N GLU A 105 14.88 -2.39 33.56
CA GLU A 105 13.88 -1.29 33.67
C GLU A 105 14.50 0.05 33.24
N ILE A 106 14.18 0.49 32.02
CA ILE A 106 14.80 1.66 31.35
C ILE A 106 13.81 2.83 31.26
N SER A 107 14.29 4.05 31.53
CA SER A 107 13.61 5.28 31.12
C SER A 107 14.57 6.35 30.60
N GLY A 108 14.30 6.88 29.40
CA GLY A 108 14.98 8.06 28.84
C GLY A 108 14.68 9.30 29.68
N GLY A 109 13.49 9.87 29.54
CA GLY A 109 12.91 10.81 30.49
C GLY A 109 12.35 12.08 29.87
N THR A 110 13.21 13.04 29.51
CA THR A 110 12.78 14.27 28.81
C THR A 110 13.86 14.84 27.88
N GLY A 111 13.57 14.80 26.60
CA GLY A 111 14.40 15.24 25.47
C GLY A 111 14.37 14.18 24.39
N ASN A 112 15.33 14.19 23.46
CA ASN A 112 15.37 13.23 22.35
C ASN A 112 16.40 12.14 22.66
N ASP A 113 15.95 11.06 23.28
CA ASP A 113 16.80 10.02 23.84
C ASP A 113 17.06 8.88 22.82
N THR A 114 18.10 8.09 23.04
CA THR A 114 18.47 6.93 22.21
C THR A 114 18.73 5.74 23.11
N ILE A 115 17.90 4.70 22.99
CA ILE A 115 17.89 3.51 23.85
C ILE A 115 18.18 2.28 22.98
N ASP A 116 18.97 1.36 23.52
CA ASP A 116 19.38 0.07 22.95
C ASP A 116 19.22 -0.94 24.11
N ALA A 117 18.09 -1.65 24.16
CA ALA A 117 17.64 -2.35 25.36
C ALA A 117 18.45 -3.65 25.58
N GLY A 118 18.43 -4.59 24.63
CA GLY A 118 19.48 -5.61 24.52
C GLY A 118 18.98 -7.04 24.30
N ILE A 119 18.92 -7.84 25.36
CA ILE A 119 18.58 -9.27 25.37
C ILE A 119 17.88 -9.64 26.69
N ASP A 120 16.83 -10.47 26.61
CA ASP A 120 15.77 -10.80 27.59
C ASP A 120 14.66 -9.73 27.71
N ASP A 121 13.46 -10.13 28.19
CA ASP A 121 12.20 -9.36 28.23
C ASP A 121 12.31 -7.94 28.87
N ASP A 122 12.58 -6.90 28.08
CA ASP A 122 12.90 -5.55 28.59
C ASP A 122 11.66 -4.68 28.90
N LEU A 123 11.81 -3.69 29.81
CA LEU A 123 10.78 -2.69 30.10
C LEU A 123 11.27 -1.26 29.83
N VAL A 124 10.85 -0.69 28.69
CA VAL A 124 11.40 0.57 28.16
C VAL A 124 10.38 1.70 28.14
N TYR A 125 10.79 2.88 28.63
CA TYR A 125 10.04 4.14 28.53
C TYR A 125 10.89 5.25 27.89
N GLY A 126 10.59 5.71 26.67
CA GLY A 126 11.26 6.88 26.06
C GLY A 126 10.99 8.15 26.87
N GLY A 127 9.82 8.75 26.68
CA GLY A 127 9.15 9.58 27.67
C GLY A 127 8.61 10.91 27.14
N SER A 128 9.46 11.79 26.59
CA SER A 128 9.10 13.19 26.28
C SER A 128 10.09 13.93 25.37
N GLY A 129 10.16 13.49 24.12
CA GLY A 129 10.75 14.16 22.95
C GLY A 129 10.66 13.21 21.76
N ASP A 130 11.33 13.48 20.64
CA ASP A 130 11.33 12.54 19.51
C ASP A 130 12.43 11.48 19.75
N ASP A 131 12.04 10.34 20.32
CA ASP A 131 12.94 9.31 20.87
C ASP A 131 13.28 8.21 19.84
N SER A 132 14.37 7.46 20.09
CA SER A 132 14.83 6.35 19.24
C SER A 132 15.11 5.13 20.11
N ILE A 133 14.22 4.15 20.10
CA ILE A 133 14.28 2.94 20.90
C ILE A 133 14.55 1.74 19.98
N LEU A 134 15.61 1.00 20.28
CA LEU A 134 15.71 -0.41 19.91
C LEU A 134 15.26 -1.23 21.12
N GLY A 135 14.43 -2.25 20.89
CA GLY A 135 14.15 -3.30 21.87
C GLY A 135 15.35 -4.22 21.97
N GLY A 136 15.21 -5.47 21.54
CA GLY A 136 16.35 -6.37 21.55
C GLY A 136 16.06 -7.77 21.02
N HIS A 137 16.24 -8.75 21.89
CA HIS A 137 15.81 -10.14 21.71
C HIS A 137 15.05 -10.50 23.00
N GLY A 138 13.74 -10.67 22.93
CA GLY A 138 12.91 -10.83 24.13
C GLY A 138 11.47 -10.42 23.89
N SER A 139 10.60 -10.71 24.86
CA SER A 139 9.19 -10.28 24.79
C SER A 139 9.02 -8.92 25.47
N ASP A 140 9.39 -7.84 24.77
CA ASP A 140 9.60 -6.52 25.38
C ASP A 140 8.29 -5.79 25.74
N SER A 141 8.42 -4.73 26.53
CA SER A 141 7.34 -3.82 26.90
C SER A 141 7.77 -2.38 26.70
N ILE A 142 7.61 -1.87 25.48
CA ILE A 142 8.10 -0.57 25.04
C ILE A 142 6.99 0.48 25.01
N TYR A 143 7.29 1.65 25.56
CA TYR A 143 6.45 2.83 25.55
C TYR A 143 7.24 4.04 25.02
N GLY A 144 6.80 4.67 23.92
CA GLY A 144 7.41 5.89 23.38
C GLY A 144 7.16 7.09 24.30
N GLY A 145 6.07 7.83 24.10
CA GLY A 145 5.58 8.82 25.06
C GLY A 145 4.92 10.06 24.44
N ASP A 146 5.39 11.24 24.84
CA ASP A 146 5.03 12.54 24.25
C ASP A 146 6.08 12.89 23.15
N GLY A 147 5.98 12.28 21.95
CA GLY A 147 7.11 12.26 21.00
C GLY A 147 6.80 12.36 19.49
N ASN A 148 7.66 11.74 18.67
CA ASN A 148 7.51 11.36 17.25
C ASN A 148 8.51 10.23 17.02
N ASP A 149 8.21 9.08 17.61
CA ASP A 149 9.23 8.15 18.08
C ASP A 149 9.55 7.07 17.05
N TYR A 150 10.81 6.63 17.03
CA TYR A 150 11.23 5.46 16.26
C TYR A 150 11.41 4.29 17.22
N ILE A 151 10.56 3.28 17.10
CA ILE A 151 10.60 2.05 17.88
C ILE A 151 10.86 0.90 16.91
N ASP A 152 11.96 0.19 17.13
CA ASP A 152 12.40 -0.94 16.32
C ASP A 152 12.77 -2.05 17.29
N ALA A 153 11.75 -2.77 17.74
CA ALA A 153 11.89 -3.89 18.64
C ALA A 153 12.43 -5.13 17.89
N SER A 154 12.31 -5.13 16.56
CA SER A 154 12.80 -6.19 15.69
C SER A 154 14.27 -6.54 15.93
N ALA A 155 14.50 -7.84 16.13
CA ALA A 155 15.74 -8.37 16.70
C ALA A 155 16.96 -8.39 15.77
N ALA A 156 17.05 -7.40 14.87
CA ALA A 156 18.06 -7.21 13.84
C ALA A 156 19.45 -6.80 14.38
N THR A 157 19.62 -6.68 15.70
CA THR A 157 20.89 -6.28 16.35
C THR A 157 21.94 -7.39 16.29
N SER A 158 21.54 -8.66 16.41
CA SER A 158 22.47 -9.80 16.40
C SER A 158 22.71 -10.38 15.01
N GLY A 159 23.89 -10.96 14.81
CA GLY A 159 24.26 -11.64 13.55
C GLY A 159 23.62 -13.02 13.37
N LEU A 160 22.53 -13.28 14.09
CA LEU A 160 21.79 -14.54 14.16
C LEU A 160 20.27 -14.35 13.96
N ASP A 161 19.82 -13.18 13.50
CA ASP A 161 18.62 -12.94 12.66
C ASP A 161 17.76 -14.20 12.44
N PHE A 162 16.85 -14.42 13.39
CA PHE A 162 15.78 -15.40 13.32
C PHE A 162 14.42 -14.73 13.07
N SER A 163 14.28 -13.42 13.34
CA SER A 163 13.08 -12.58 13.23
C SER A 163 12.64 -12.30 11.77
N ASN A 164 12.67 -13.36 10.97
CA ASN A 164 12.44 -13.46 9.53
C ASN A 164 12.23 -14.94 9.08
N GLU A 165 12.16 -15.93 10.00
CA GLU A 165 12.08 -17.39 9.70
C GLU A 165 10.74 -17.97 10.21
N PRO A 166 9.68 -18.09 9.37
CA PRO A 166 8.29 -18.33 9.80
C PRO A 166 8.08 -19.52 10.77
N ASP A 167 7.09 -19.45 11.69
CA ASP A 167 6.67 -20.46 12.73
C ASP A 167 7.08 -21.91 12.41
N ALA A 168 6.67 -22.39 11.23
CA ALA A 168 6.88 -23.77 10.82
C ALA A 168 8.36 -24.18 10.67
N THR A 169 9.28 -23.23 10.87
CA THR A 169 10.74 -23.30 10.75
C THR A 169 11.46 -22.78 11.99
N ASP A 170 10.90 -21.80 12.69
CA ASP A 170 11.42 -21.32 13.98
C ASP A 170 11.44 -22.44 15.07
N PRO A 171 12.49 -22.50 15.92
CA PRO A 171 12.56 -23.43 17.05
C PRO A 171 11.78 -23.09 18.34
N VAL A 172 11.37 -21.83 18.60
CA VAL A 172 10.90 -21.30 19.90
C VAL A 172 9.82 -20.19 19.78
N PRO A 173 8.65 -20.39 19.12
CA PRO A 173 7.74 -19.30 18.69
C PRO A 173 6.81 -18.80 19.81
N GLU A 174 7.43 -18.27 20.86
CA GLU A 174 6.83 -17.63 22.02
C GLU A 174 7.86 -16.66 22.71
N ASN A 175 8.91 -16.21 22.00
CA ASN A 175 10.12 -15.54 22.52
C ASN A 175 10.26 -14.04 22.21
N ASP A 176 9.94 -13.57 21.00
CA ASP A 176 10.12 -12.16 20.56
C ASP A 176 8.81 -11.34 20.64
N ARG A 177 7.75 -11.86 21.29
CA ARG A 177 6.43 -11.20 21.34
C ARG A 177 6.40 -9.90 22.15
N ASP A 178 6.26 -8.81 21.45
CA ASP A 178 6.32 -7.47 22.01
C ASP A 178 4.96 -6.90 22.45
N TYR A 179 5.07 -5.99 23.43
CA TYR A 179 4.08 -4.97 23.68
C TYR A 179 4.64 -3.58 23.34
N VAL A 180 4.13 -2.94 22.29
CA VAL A 180 4.54 -1.57 21.91
C VAL A 180 3.37 -0.59 21.99
N GLU A 181 3.60 0.56 22.65
CA GLU A 181 2.68 1.70 22.69
C GLU A 181 3.45 3.00 22.36
N GLY A 182 3.36 3.50 21.12
CA GLY A 182 4.06 4.71 20.65
C GLY A 182 3.68 5.94 21.47
N GLY A 183 2.41 6.37 21.37
CA GLY A 183 1.76 7.21 22.36
C GLY A 183 1.11 8.47 21.82
N ALA A 184 1.92 9.50 21.53
CA ALA A 184 1.43 10.87 21.29
C ALA A 184 2.31 11.70 20.34
N GLY A 185 2.80 11.07 19.28
CA GLY A 185 3.47 11.69 18.14
C GLY A 185 3.01 11.11 16.81
N ASN A 186 3.69 11.47 15.72
CA ASN A 186 3.68 10.71 14.48
C ASN A 186 4.79 9.64 14.57
N ASP A 187 4.43 8.45 15.06
CA ASP A 187 5.40 7.44 15.49
C ASP A 187 5.71 6.43 14.36
N THR A 188 6.79 5.67 14.49
CA THR A 188 7.20 4.61 13.55
C THR A 188 7.58 3.36 14.35
N ILE A 189 6.84 2.28 14.17
CA ILE A 189 6.94 1.05 14.96
C ILE A 189 7.23 -0.15 14.03
N LEU A 190 8.21 -0.97 14.42
CA LEU A 190 8.53 -2.28 13.86
C LEU A 190 8.76 -3.28 15.00
N THR A 191 8.21 -4.50 14.91
CA THR A 191 8.32 -5.55 15.94
C THR A 191 8.88 -6.86 15.36
N GLY A 192 8.22 -7.53 14.42
CA GLY A 192 8.88 -8.23 13.31
C GLY A 192 8.61 -9.73 13.13
N ASP A 193 8.55 -10.52 14.20
CA ASP A 193 8.33 -11.98 14.17
C ASP A 193 7.81 -12.42 15.54
N ASP A 194 7.04 -13.51 15.58
CA ASP A 194 6.18 -13.88 16.71
C ASP A 194 4.96 -12.93 16.89
N ALA A 195 3.87 -13.41 17.50
CA ALA A 195 2.57 -12.69 17.51
C ALA A 195 2.47 -11.51 18.49
N ASP A 196 2.50 -10.27 17.99
CA ASP A 196 2.70 -9.03 18.75
C ASP A 196 1.42 -8.32 19.24
N THR A 197 1.59 -7.26 20.03
CA THR A 197 0.51 -6.34 20.41
C THR A 197 0.94 -4.87 20.29
N ILE A 198 0.53 -4.23 19.19
CA ILE A 198 0.98 -2.87 18.81
C ILE A 198 -0.11 -1.82 19.01
N ARG A 199 0.28 -0.63 19.48
CA ARG A 199 -0.55 0.59 19.53
C ARG A 199 0.25 1.79 19.04
N GLY A 200 -0.17 2.41 17.93
CA GLY A 200 0.39 3.69 17.46
C GLY A 200 0.10 4.79 18.48
N GLY A 201 -1.15 5.25 18.52
CA GLY A 201 -1.68 6.05 19.61
C GLY A 201 -2.40 7.32 19.15
N ALA A 202 -1.65 8.36 18.77
CA ALA A 202 -2.21 9.70 18.57
C ALA A 202 -1.40 10.65 17.67
N GLY A 203 -0.95 10.18 16.50
CA GLY A 203 -0.58 11.02 15.36
C GLY A 203 -0.98 10.39 14.04
N ASP A 204 -0.28 10.71 12.96
CA ASP A 204 -0.38 9.95 11.71
C ASP A 204 0.79 8.94 11.71
N ASP A 205 0.53 7.72 12.18
CA ASP A 205 1.54 6.74 12.59
C ASP A 205 1.92 5.75 11.47
N VAL A 206 3.07 5.09 11.59
CA VAL A 206 3.54 4.05 10.66
C VAL A 206 3.85 2.77 11.44
N ILE A 207 3.18 1.67 11.08
CA ILE A 207 3.31 0.37 11.75
C ILE A 207 3.60 -0.70 10.69
N ASP A 208 4.63 -1.51 10.93
CA ASP A 208 5.03 -2.67 10.11
C ASP A 208 5.25 -3.83 11.09
N ALA A 209 4.25 -4.69 11.26
CA ALA A 209 4.22 -5.66 12.37
C ALA A 209 5.09 -6.88 12.07
N GLY A 210 4.84 -7.63 10.98
CA GLY A 210 5.83 -8.55 10.42
C GLY A 210 5.32 -9.94 10.06
N ILE A 211 5.41 -10.89 11.00
CA ILE A 211 5.21 -12.34 10.80
C ILE A 211 4.45 -12.93 12.00
N ASP A 212 3.54 -13.88 11.72
CA ASP A 212 2.59 -14.51 12.67
C ASP A 212 1.45 -13.56 13.16
N ASP A 213 0.55 -14.07 14.02
CA ASP A 213 -0.84 -13.56 14.19
C ASP A 213 -0.95 -12.25 15.04
N ASP A 214 -0.77 -11.07 14.44
CA ASP A 214 -0.63 -9.79 15.18
C ASP A 214 -1.93 -9.10 15.67
N ASP A 215 -1.89 -8.42 16.83
CA ASP A 215 -3.02 -7.72 17.49
C ASP A 215 -2.81 -6.17 17.52
N ILE A 216 -3.10 -5.50 16.39
CA ILE A 216 -2.66 -4.12 16.06
C ILE A 216 -3.79 -3.07 16.17
N ILE A 217 -3.48 -1.92 16.76
CA ILE A 217 -4.35 -0.72 16.76
C ILE A 217 -3.54 0.50 16.30
N GLY A 218 -4.05 1.26 15.31
CA GLY A 218 -3.53 2.58 14.93
C GLY A 218 -3.75 3.59 16.06
N GLY A 219 -4.84 4.35 16.01
CA GLY A 219 -5.25 5.17 17.15
C GLY A 219 -6.09 6.38 16.79
N THR A 220 -5.44 7.55 16.66
CA THR A 220 -6.11 8.81 16.28
C THR A 220 -5.23 9.73 15.43
N GLY A 221 -5.44 9.68 14.12
CA GLY A 221 -4.81 10.47 13.07
C GLY A 221 -4.85 9.65 11.78
N ASN A 222 -3.99 9.88 10.80
CA ASN A 222 -4.08 9.20 9.50
C ASN A 222 -3.04 8.08 9.35
N ASP A 223 -3.34 6.89 9.87
CA ASP A 223 -2.34 5.84 10.11
C ASP A 223 -2.02 4.99 8.88
N SER A 224 -0.82 4.41 8.87
CA SER A 224 -0.29 3.55 7.79
C SER A 224 0.19 2.21 8.37
N ILE A 225 -0.68 1.20 8.31
CA ILE A 225 -0.50 -0.09 8.99
C ILE A 225 -0.27 -1.20 7.96
N MET A 226 0.75 -2.02 8.22
CA MET A 226 0.95 -3.36 7.65
C MET A 226 0.93 -4.37 8.81
N GLY A 227 0.15 -5.45 8.66
CA GLY A 227 0.32 -6.65 9.49
C GLY A 227 1.55 -7.41 8.98
N GLY A 228 1.33 -8.49 8.24
CA GLY A 228 2.30 -8.89 7.21
C GLY A 228 2.20 -10.34 6.74
N ALA A 229 2.26 -11.29 7.68
CA ALA A 229 2.31 -12.71 7.38
C ALA A 229 1.78 -13.61 8.52
N GLY A 230 0.59 -13.31 9.03
CA GLY A 230 -0.19 -14.14 9.97
C GLY A 230 -1.70 -14.05 9.73
N ASP A 231 -2.53 -14.65 10.59
CA ASP A 231 -3.99 -14.41 10.58
C ASP A 231 -4.30 -13.08 11.35
N ASP A 232 -3.85 -11.93 10.79
CA ASP A 232 -3.71 -10.62 11.47
C ASP A 232 -5.02 -9.98 11.99
N THR A 233 -4.94 -9.13 13.01
CA THR A 233 -6.06 -8.31 13.54
C THR A 233 -5.69 -6.82 13.63
N ILE A 234 -6.19 -6.02 12.68
CA ILE A 234 -5.88 -4.59 12.53
C ILE A 234 -7.10 -3.70 12.81
N VAL A 235 -6.92 -2.60 13.55
CA VAL A 235 -7.95 -1.57 13.78
C VAL A 235 -7.37 -0.15 13.66
N GLY A 236 -7.71 0.60 12.60
CA GLY A 236 -7.23 1.99 12.40
C GLY A 236 -7.85 3.00 13.39
N ALA A 237 -9.16 2.89 13.60
CA ALA A 237 -9.98 3.49 14.65
C ALA A 237 -10.49 4.94 14.48
N LEU A 238 -9.66 5.95 14.19
CA LEU A 238 -10.11 7.36 14.08
C LEU A 238 -9.22 8.21 13.14
N GLY A 239 -9.37 8.04 11.82
CA GLY A 239 -8.50 8.67 10.83
C GLY A 239 -9.09 9.00 9.45
N ASP A 240 -8.22 8.99 8.45
CA ASP A 240 -8.52 8.45 7.12
C ASP A 240 -7.31 7.53 6.82
N ASP A 241 -7.44 6.25 7.13
CA ASP A 241 -6.33 5.32 7.39
C ASP A 241 -5.95 4.48 6.15
N THR A 242 -4.78 3.86 6.18
CA THR A 242 -4.33 2.88 5.18
C THR A 242 -3.92 1.60 5.89
N MET A 243 -4.67 0.52 5.66
CA MET A 243 -4.45 -0.81 6.22
C MET A 243 -4.13 -1.81 5.11
N ILE A 244 -3.06 -2.56 5.32
CA ILE A 244 -2.66 -3.71 4.53
C ILE A 244 -2.63 -4.88 5.50
N GLY A 245 -3.36 -5.96 5.20
CA GLY A 245 -3.19 -7.24 5.87
C GLY A 245 -1.89 -7.88 5.43
N GLY A 246 -1.94 -9.01 4.72
CA GLY A 246 -0.73 -9.57 4.15
C GLY A 246 -0.89 -10.86 3.36
N GLU A 247 -0.22 -11.92 3.82
CA GLU A 247 -0.46 -13.30 3.39
C GLU A 247 -0.99 -14.10 4.60
N GLY A 248 -2.33 -14.17 4.71
CA GLY A 248 -3.00 -14.52 5.96
C GLY A 248 -4.49 -14.86 5.82
N ALA A 249 -5.28 -14.55 6.85
CA ALA A 249 -6.75 -14.64 6.84
C ALA A 249 -7.35 -13.50 7.70
N ASP A 250 -7.02 -12.29 7.31
CA ASP A 250 -6.91 -11.13 8.19
C ASP A 250 -8.26 -10.54 8.62
N TYR A 251 -8.27 -9.80 9.72
CA TYR A 251 -9.38 -8.95 10.16
C TYR A 251 -8.95 -7.49 10.18
N MET A 252 -9.67 -6.61 9.46
CA MET A 252 -9.42 -5.17 9.42
C MET A 252 -10.70 -4.39 9.72
N ASP A 253 -10.64 -3.38 10.59
CA ASP A 253 -11.77 -2.53 10.98
C ASP A 253 -11.34 -1.04 11.04
N GLY A 254 -11.81 -0.23 10.08
CA GLY A 254 -11.47 1.21 9.99
C GLY A 254 -12.20 2.06 11.03
N VAL A 255 -13.41 1.66 11.39
CA VAL A 255 -14.30 2.27 12.41
C VAL A 255 -14.80 3.69 12.08
N VAL A 256 -13.92 4.64 11.73
CA VAL A 256 -14.21 6.02 11.30
C VAL A 256 -13.05 6.62 10.46
N GLY A 257 -13.22 6.65 9.13
CA GLY A 257 -12.41 7.50 8.24
C GLY A 257 -12.92 7.54 6.80
N ASP A 258 -12.12 8.05 5.86
CA ASP A 258 -12.24 7.76 4.42
C ASP A 258 -11.17 6.70 4.05
N ASP A 259 -11.35 5.46 4.50
CA ASP A 259 -10.23 4.51 4.70
C ASP A 259 -9.82 3.73 3.44
N LEU A 260 -8.58 3.21 3.41
CA LEU A 260 -8.02 2.39 2.33
C LEU A 260 -7.57 1.03 2.85
N PHE A 261 -8.17 -0.04 2.32
CA PHE A 261 -7.86 -1.43 2.65
C PHE A 261 -7.21 -2.15 1.47
N SER A 262 -6.23 -2.99 1.77
CA SER A 262 -5.67 -4.01 0.88
C SER A 262 -5.76 -5.36 1.57
N GLY A 263 -6.58 -6.27 1.05
CA GLY A 263 -6.72 -7.64 1.56
C GLY A 263 -5.38 -8.37 1.53
N GLY A 264 -4.93 -8.72 0.32
CA GLY A 264 -3.65 -9.40 0.12
C GLY A 264 -3.85 -10.82 -0.39
N GLY A 265 -3.27 -11.81 0.28
CA GLY A 265 -3.28 -13.22 -0.12
C GLY A 265 -3.95 -14.11 0.90
N GLY A 266 -5.29 -14.13 0.96
CA GLY A 266 -5.98 -14.78 2.07
C GLY A 266 -7.45 -15.15 1.88
N ALA A 267 -8.25 -14.82 2.89
CA ALA A 267 -9.68 -15.11 3.01
C ALA A 267 -10.36 -14.11 3.98
N ASP A 268 -10.11 -12.83 3.74
CA ASP A 268 -10.01 -11.79 4.77
C ASP A 268 -11.37 -11.19 5.14
N THR A 269 -11.44 -10.47 6.26
CA THR A 269 -12.63 -9.76 6.75
C THR A 269 -12.32 -8.27 6.89
N MET A 270 -12.77 -7.45 5.93
CA MET A 270 -12.57 -6.00 5.90
C MET A 270 -13.88 -5.27 6.23
N LEU A 271 -13.86 -4.42 7.25
CA LEU A 271 -14.97 -3.56 7.68
C LEU A 271 -14.56 -2.09 7.55
N GLY A 272 -15.21 -1.32 6.68
CA GLY A 272 -14.96 0.13 6.53
C GLY A 272 -15.47 0.90 7.76
N GLY A 273 -16.78 0.90 7.92
CA GLY A 273 -17.45 1.32 9.15
C GLY A 273 -18.18 2.65 9.01
N GLN A 274 -17.44 3.76 8.81
CA GLN A 274 -18.03 5.11 8.75
C GLN A 274 -17.29 6.13 7.87
N GLY A 275 -17.19 5.92 6.56
CA GLY A 275 -17.10 7.07 5.66
C GLY A 275 -17.15 6.83 4.15
N ARG A 276 -16.02 6.51 3.54
CA ARG A 276 -15.89 6.41 2.07
C ARG A 276 -14.78 5.45 1.69
N ASP A 277 -15.02 4.21 2.02
CA ASP A 277 -13.95 3.28 2.29
C ASP A 277 -13.62 2.51 1.00
N THR A 278 -12.33 2.30 0.74
CA THR A 278 -11.83 1.81 -0.55
C THR A 278 -11.10 0.49 -0.36
N PHE A 279 -11.66 -0.58 -0.91
CA PHE A 279 -11.16 -1.95 -0.76
C PHE A 279 -10.46 -2.41 -2.04
N THR A 280 -9.22 -2.86 -1.92
CA THR A 280 -8.30 -3.20 -3.02
C THR A 280 -7.60 -4.54 -2.82
N ASP A 281 -7.00 -5.08 -3.89
CA ASP A 281 -6.28 -6.36 -3.94
C ASP A 281 -7.02 -7.53 -3.23
N ILE A 282 -8.31 -7.64 -3.60
CA ILE A 282 -9.31 -8.59 -3.11
C ILE A 282 -9.19 -9.96 -3.80
N THR A 283 -9.27 -11.05 -3.05
CA THR A 283 -9.01 -12.43 -3.50
C THR A 283 -10.12 -13.44 -3.16
N GLY A 284 -9.76 -14.69 -2.88
CA GLY A 284 -10.55 -15.89 -3.09
C GLY A 284 -11.43 -16.36 -1.92
N GLY A 285 -11.54 -15.61 -0.83
CA GLY A 285 -12.35 -15.99 0.33
C GLY A 285 -13.20 -14.88 0.95
N ASP A 286 -12.98 -13.65 0.51
CA ASP A 286 -13.05 -12.46 1.34
C ASP A 286 -14.48 -12.03 1.68
N VAL A 287 -14.61 -11.32 2.79
CA VAL A 287 -15.84 -10.69 3.28
C VAL A 287 -15.59 -9.20 3.45
N VAL A 288 -16.27 -8.38 2.66
CA VAL A 288 -16.18 -6.92 2.71
C VAL A 288 -17.51 -6.33 3.19
N ASP A 289 -17.49 -5.48 4.21
CA ASP A 289 -18.64 -4.71 4.69
C ASP A 289 -18.28 -3.22 4.63
N GLY A 290 -19.01 -2.42 3.85
CA GLY A 290 -18.81 -0.97 3.83
C GLY A 290 -19.15 -0.33 5.20
N GLY A 291 -20.11 -0.91 5.91
CA GLY A 291 -20.58 -0.42 7.20
C GLY A 291 -21.80 0.48 7.07
N ALA A 292 -21.84 1.57 7.85
CA ALA A 292 -22.99 2.49 7.88
C ALA A 292 -22.61 3.87 8.44
N GLY A 293 -22.16 4.75 7.55
CA GLY A 293 -21.71 6.09 7.83
C GLY A 293 -22.76 7.08 8.36
N PRO A 294 -22.32 8.29 8.75
CA PRO A 294 -23.18 9.33 9.31
C PRO A 294 -24.05 10.00 8.22
N GLY A 295 -25.09 9.29 7.78
CA GLY A 295 -25.98 9.60 6.66
C GLY A 295 -26.22 11.08 6.36
N GLY A 296 -25.70 11.53 5.22
CA GLY A 296 -25.66 12.93 4.84
C GLY A 296 -25.14 13.17 3.42
N THR A 297 -24.45 14.28 3.20
CA THR A 297 -23.79 14.63 1.94
C THR A 297 -22.72 15.69 2.21
N ARG A 298 -21.48 15.48 1.78
CA ARG A 298 -20.37 16.45 1.91
C ARG A 298 -20.56 17.63 0.93
N GLU A 299 -19.71 18.67 1.06
CA GLU A 299 -19.81 19.88 0.21
C GLU A 299 -19.54 19.61 -1.29
N ASP A 300 -18.93 18.47 -1.62
CA ASP A 300 -18.74 17.97 -2.99
C ASP A 300 -20.05 17.48 -3.66
N GLY A 301 -21.06 17.11 -2.87
CA GLY A 301 -22.33 16.57 -3.35
C GLY A 301 -22.37 15.04 -3.47
N ILE A 302 -21.36 14.33 -2.97
CA ILE A 302 -21.34 12.87 -2.77
C ILE A 302 -21.79 12.61 -1.31
N PRO A 303 -22.47 11.48 -1.00
CA PRO A 303 -22.82 11.09 0.37
C PRO A 303 -21.65 11.09 1.38
N ASN A 304 -21.96 10.95 2.67
CA ASN A 304 -20.96 10.82 3.76
C ASN A 304 -20.54 9.35 4.00
N ASP A 305 -20.90 8.49 3.05
CA ASP A 305 -21.36 7.11 3.23
C ASP A 305 -21.35 6.59 1.78
N TRP A 306 -20.18 6.18 1.26
CA TRP A 306 -19.98 5.92 -0.17
C TRP A 306 -18.76 5.04 -0.44
N ASP A 307 -18.97 3.73 -0.46
CA ASP A 307 -17.87 2.78 -0.36
C ASP A 307 -17.55 2.11 -1.72
N THR A 308 -16.29 1.74 -1.91
CA THR A 308 -15.71 1.42 -3.22
C THR A 308 -14.88 0.14 -3.19
N LEU A 309 -15.46 -0.94 -3.69
CA LEU A 309 -14.77 -2.20 -3.96
C LEU A 309 -14.13 -2.15 -5.35
N ASP A 310 -12.80 -1.98 -5.44
CA ASP A 310 -12.07 -1.97 -6.71
C ASP A 310 -11.53 -3.38 -7.04
N LEU A 311 -12.19 -4.04 -8.00
CA LEU A 311 -11.84 -5.38 -8.47
C LEU A 311 -10.80 -5.35 -9.61
N THR A 312 -10.04 -4.26 -9.72
CA THR A 312 -8.99 -4.09 -10.73
C THR A 312 -7.78 -4.97 -10.40
N GLY A 313 -7.47 -5.92 -11.30
CA GLY A 313 -6.35 -6.85 -11.13
C GLY A 313 -6.74 -8.16 -10.45
N ALA A 314 -7.62 -8.12 -9.45
CA ALA A 314 -8.12 -9.24 -8.64
C ALA A 314 -8.28 -10.58 -9.41
N ALA A 315 -8.93 -10.57 -10.58
CA ALA A 315 -9.12 -11.78 -11.39
C ALA A 315 -7.82 -12.43 -11.91
N GLU A 316 -6.79 -11.65 -12.22
CA GLU A 316 -5.47 -12.12 -12.69
C GLU A 316 -4.58 -12.53 -11.51
N THR A 317 -4.70 -11.87 -10.35
CA THR A 317 -4.04 -12.24 -9.08
C THR A 317 -4.51 -13.63 -8.63
N GLU A 318 -5.82 -13.78 -8.44
CA GLU A 318 -6.48 -15.00 -7.95
C GLU A 318 -6.46 -16.13 -9.00
N ASN A 319 -6.61 -15.82 -10.30
CA ASN A 319 -6.57 -16.83 -11.38
C ASN A 319 -5.96 -16.28 -12.69
N PRO A 320 -4.64 -16.35 -12.90
CA PRO A 320 -3.98 -15.84 -14.11
C PRO A 320 -4.59 -16.34 -15.43
N GLY A 321 -5.03 -15.43 -16.29
CA GLY A 321 -5.77 -15.70 -17.52
C GLY A 321 -7.27 -16.01 -17.33
N GLY A 322 -7.79 -15.83 -16.12
CA GLY A 322 -9.17 -16.12 -15.70
C GLY A 322 -10.15 -14.98 -15.94
N SER A 323 -11.23 -14.97 -15.15
CA SER A 323 -12.25 -13.90 -15.18
C SER A 323 -13.08 -13.84 -13.89
N LEU A 324 -13.65 -12.68 -13.57
CA LEU A 324 -14.60 -12.50 -12.46
C LEU A 324 -16.02 -12.20 -12.93
N ASN A 325 -17.02 -12.49 -12.09
CA ASN A 325 -18.43 -12.19 -12.34
C ASN A 325 -19.13 -11.69 -11.07
N VAL A 326 -19.46 -10.39 -11.03
CA VAL A 326 -20.17 -9.74 -9.91
C VAL A 326 -21.68 -10.03 -9.97
N THR A 327 -22.25 -10.54 -8.88
CA THR A 327 -23.68 -10.86 -8.75
C THR A 327 -24.28 -10.18 -7.52
N TYR A 328 -24.94 -9.04 -7.75
CA TYR A 328 -25.72 -8.33 -6.73
C TYR A 328 -26.94 -9.15 -6.25
N THR A 329 -27.24 -9.10 -4.96
CA THR A 329 -28.37 -9.82 -4.34
C THR A 329 -29.52 -8.92 -3.87
N SER A 330 -29.26 -7.64 -3.60
CA SER A 330 -30.23 -6.63 -3.19
C SER A 330 -30.96 -5.93 -4.36
N GLU A 331 -31.88 -4.99 -4.09
CA GLU A 331 -32.63 -4.25 -5.13
C GLU A 331 -31.97 -2.91 -5.52
N ASP A 332 -31.34 -2.27 -4.55
CA ASP A 332 -30.46 -1.09 -4.60
C ASP A 332 -29.12 -1.38 -5.32
N ARG A 333 -28.52 -2.54 -5.01
CA ARG A 333 -27.22 -3.11 -5.44
C ARG A 333 -26.05 -2.85 -4.52
N GLU A 334 -26.31 -2.50 -3.26
CA GLU A 334 -25.26 -2.41 -2.25
C GLU A 334 -24.73 -3.81 -1.82
N ASP A 335 -25.56 -4.89 -1.84
CA ASP A 335 -25.13 -6.25 -1.47
C ASP A 335 -24.83 -7.16 -2.69
N GLY A 336 -23.84 -8.06 -2.57
CA GLY A 336 -23.53 -9.06 -3.60
C GLY A 336 -22.44 -10.08 -3.26
N PHE A 337 -22.02 -10.80 -4.30
CA PHE A 337 -20.86 -11.70 -4.27
C PHE A 337 -20.15 -11.68 -5.63
N VAL A 338 -18.87 -12.03 -5.64
CA VAL A 338 -18.07 -12.15 -6.87
C VAL A 338 -17.67 -13.61 -7.07
N GLU A 339 -17.89 -14.15 -8.28
CA GLU A 339 -17.39 -15.46 -8.68
C GLU A 339 -16.09 -15.30 -9.46
N PHE A 340 -14.97 -15.79 -8.93
CA PHE A 340 -13.71 -15.93 -9.69
C PHE A 340 -13.71 -17.21 -10.50
N ARG A 341 -12.99 -17.21 -11.63
CA ARG A 341 -13.04 -18.28 -12.63
C ARG A 341 -11.70 -18.52 -13.31
N ASP A 342 -11.41 -19.79 -13.60
CA ASP A 342 -10.25 -20.23 -14.38
C ASP A 342 -10.36 -19.93 -15.90
N GLU A 343 -9.27 -20.18 -16.65
CA GLU A 343 -9.22 -20.03 -18.13
C GLU A 343 -10.29 -20.89 -18.86
N ASP A 344 -10.73 -22.01 -18.27
CA ASP A 344 -11.80 -22.89 -18.77
C ASP A 344 -13.22 -22.37 -18.40
N GLY A 345 -13.32 -21.33 -17.57
CA GLY A 345 -14.55 -20.66 -17.13
C GLY A 345 -15.27 -21.32 -15.94
N ASN A 346 -14.64 -22.28 -15.25
CA ASN A 346 -15.15 -22.89 -14.03
C ASN A 346 -14.98 -21.93 -12.85
N ILE A 347 -15.93 -21.94 -11.90
CA ILE A 347 -15.79 -21.15 -10.66
C ILE A 347 -14.75 -21.83 -9.75
N THR A 348 -13.77 -21.07 -9.30
CA THR A 348 -12.68 -21.48 -8.42
C THR A 348 -12.98 -21.11 -6.97
N SER A 349 -13.29 -19.84 -6.74
CA SER A 349 -13.43 -19.17 -5.45
C SER A 349 -14.54 -18.11 -5.49
N THR A 350 -14.95 -17.58 -4.33
CA THR A 350 -16.00 -16.56 -4.20
C THR A 350 -15.79 -15.68 -2.97
N MET A 351 -15.79 -14.36 -3.17
CA MET A 351 -15.89 -13.34 -2.10
C MET A 351 -17.34 -12.82 -1.93
N VAL A 352 -17.66 -12.19 -0.81
CA VAL A 352 -18.97 -11.58 -0.49
C VAL A 352 -18.78 -10.10 -0.13
N PHE A 353 -19.73 -9.25 -0.53
CA PHE A 353 -19.77 -7.85 -0.11
C PHE A 353 -21.18 -7.44 0.35
N GLU A 354 -21.28 -6.66 1.41
CA GLU A 354 -22.52 -6.06 1.94
C GLU A 354 -22.34 -4.52 2.08
N GLU A 355 -23.41 -3.74 1.90
CA GLU A 355 -23.44 -2.26 2.00
C GLU A 355 -22.37 -1.48 1.15
N ILE A 356 -22.11 -1.85 -0.13
CA ILE A 356 -21.15 -1.14 -1.04
C ILE A 356 -21.83 -0.43 -2.23
N GLU A 357 -21.91 0.92 -2.27
CA GLU A 357 -22.54 1.62 -3.42
C GLU A 357 -21.77 1.57 -4.73
N ASN A 358 -20.44 1.47 -4.67
CA ASN A 358 -19.56 1.64 -5.83
C ASN A 358 -18.54 0.49 -5.99
N VAL A 359 -19.03 -0.74 -6.09
CA VAL A 359 -18.25 -1.81 -6.75
C VAL A 359 -17.86 -1.32 -8.15
N VAL A 360 -16.55 -1.32 -8.46
CA VAL A 360 -16.01 -0.87 -9.76
C VAL A 360 -15.73 -2.08 -10.67
N PRO A 361 -16.61 -2.43 -11.63
CA PRO A 361 -16.36 -3.49 -12.58
C PRO A 361 -15.64 -2.85 -13.77
N CYS A 362 -14.32 -2.89 -13.71
CA CYS A 362 -13.32 -2.33 -14.63
C CYS A 362 -13.80 -1.93 -16.05
N PHE A 363 -13.52 -0.69 -16.44
CA PHE A 363 -13.24 -0.36 -17.85
C PHE A 363 -11.92 0.41 -18.03
N THR A 364 -10.98 -0.03 -17.22
CA THR A 364 -9.53 0.17 -17.19
C THR A 364 -9.02 -1.02 -16.40
N PRO A 365 -7.94 -1.66 -16.84
CA PRO A 365 -8.03 -3.09 -17.17
C PRO A 365 -9.25 -3.62 -17.95
N GLY A 366 -9.18 -4.88 -18.39
CA GLY A 366 -10.28 -5.66 -19.00
C GLY A 366 -10.62 -5.36 -20.47
N THR A 367 -9.94 -4.41 -21.13
CA THR A 367 -10.19 -4.13 -22.57
C THR A 367 -9.37 -5.05 -23.46
N ALA A 368 -10.01 -6.05 -24.05
CA ALA A 368 -9.38 -7.03 -24.92
C ALA A 368 -8.99 -6.41 -26.28
N ILE A 369 -7.68 -6.35 -26.54
CA ILE A 369 -7.06 -5.89 -27.79
C ILE A 369 -6.66 -7.10 -28.64
N ALA A 370 -7.06 -7.10 -29.91
CA ALA A 370 -6.79 -8.25 -30.78
C ALA A 370 -5.31 -8.38 -31.15
N THR A 371 -4.65 -9.44 -30.67
CA THR A 371 -3.27 -9.80 -31.03
C THR A 371 -3.23 -11.02 -31.98
N PRO A 372 -2.10 -11.29 -32.67
CA PRO A 372 -1.92 -12.50 -33.47
C PRO A 372 -1.94 -13.83 -32.69
N ARG A 373 -2.05 -13.81 -31.36
CA ARG A 373 -2.11 -15.01 -30.50
C ARG A 373 -3.49 -15.25 -29.89
N GLY A 374 -4.37 -14.25 -29.91
CA GLY A 374 -5.61 -14.17 -29.15
C GLY A 374 -5.91 -12.71 -28.84
N GLU A 375 -7.09 -12.42 -28.29
CA GLU A 375 -7.32 -11.10 -27.68
C GLU A 375 -6.59 -11.08 -26.33
N ARG A 376 -5.97 -9.95 -25.98
CA ARG A 376 -5.16 -9.77 -24.77
C ARG A 376 -5.47 -8.41 -24.17
N LEU A 377 -5.48 -8.30 -22.85
CA LEU A 377 -5.93 -7.09 -22.17
C LEU A 377 -4.96 -5.91 -22.41
N VAL A 378 -5.40 -4.67 -22.21
CA VAL A 378 -4.71 -3.45 -22.64
C VAL A 378 -3.57 -3.02 -21.71
N GLU A 379 -3.74 -3.32 -20.42
CA GLU A 379 -2.80 -3.21 -19.31
C GLU A 379 -1.58 -4.11 -19.48
N ASP A 380 -1.80 -5.24 -20.13
CA ASP A 380 -0.88 -6.36 -20.32
C ASP A 380 0.19 -6.05 -21.39
N LEU A 381 -0.08 -5.06 -22.24
CA LEU A 381 0.67 -4.74 -23.46
C LEU A 381 2.02 -4.07 -23.15
N LYS A 382 3.11 -4.73 -23.55
CA LYS A 382 4.47 -4.26 -23.31
C LYS A 382 5.10 -3.76 -24.61
N LEU A 383 6.10 -2.87 -24.51
CA LEU A 383 6.74 -2.26 -25.68
C LEU A 383 7.32 -3.35 -26.60
N GLY A 384 6.93 -3.32 -27.88
CA GLY A 384 7.25 -4.35 -28.88
C GLY A 384 6.18 -5.44 -29.07
N ASP A 385 5.12 -5.47 -28.26
CA ASP A 385 3.99 -6.38 -28.48
C ASP A 385 3.27 -6.12 -29.81
N LYS A 386 2.64 -7.16 -30.34
CA LYS A 386 2.09 -7.19 -31.70
C LYS A 386 0.58 -7.13 -31.68
N ILE A 387 0.01 -6.07 -32.25
CA ILE A 387 -1.44 -5.84 -32.36
C ILE A 387 -1.89 -6.03 -33.82
N ILE A 388 -3.11 -6.54 -34.01
CA ILE A 388 -3.78 -6.60 -35.30
C ILE A 388 -4.43 -5.24 -35.59
N THR A 389 -3.89 -4.50 -36.55
CA THR A 389 -4.46 -3.25 -37.06
C THR A 389 -5.23 -3.48 -38.35
N ARG A 390 -6.17 -2.57 -38.63
CA ARG A 390 -7.04 -2.61 -39.81
C ARG A 390 -6.33 -2.26 -41.11
N ASP A 391 -5.33 -1.38 -41.03
CA ASP A 391 -4.78 -0.68 -42.20
C ASP A 391 -3.44 -1.26 -42.64
N ASN A 392 -2.46 -1.39 -41.74
CA ASN A 392 -1.14 -1.94 -42.04
C ASN A 392 -0.89 -3.35 -41.49
N GLY A 393 -1.92 -4.02 -40.94
CA GLY A 393 -1.86 -5.42 -40.53
C GLY A 393 -1.25 -5.61 -39.13
N ILE A 394 -0.29 -6.52 -38.97
CA ILE A 394 0.31 -6.77 -37.65
C ILE A 394 1.41 -5.74 -37.40
N GLN A 395 1.19 -4.82 -36.46
CA GLN A 395 2.13 -3.76 -36.08
C GLN A 395 2.67 -3.95 -34.66
N GLU A 396 3.83 -3.36 -34.37
CA GLU A 396 4.52 -3.44 -33.08
C GLU A 396 4.31 -2.16 -32.27
N ILE A 397 3.92 -2.25 -31.00
CA ILE A 397 3.84 -1.11 -30.09
C ILE A 397 5.23 -0.47 -29.96
N ARG A 398 5.32 0.84 -30.19
CA ARG A 398 6.57 1.62 -30.09
C ARG A 398 6.69 2.43 -28.81
N TRP A 399 5.55 2.83 -28.25
CA TRP A 399 5.44 3.53 -26.98
C TRP A 399 4.09 3.18 -26.34
N ILE A 400 4.08 3.07 -25.02
CA ILE A 400 2.89 2.98 -24.20
C ILE A 400 3.06 3.96 -23.03
N GLY A 401 1.99 4.66 -22.67
CA GLY A 401 1.96 5.55 -21.52
C GLY A 401 0.57 5.59 -20.91
N GLN A 402 0.51 5.88 -19.62
CA GLN A 402 -0.70 5.88 -18.83
C GLN A 402 -0.87 7.24 -18.17
N ARG A 403 -2.08 7.81 -18.20
CA ARG A 403 -2.43 9.00 -17.43
C ARG A 403 -3.59 8.70 -16.49
N GLN A 404 -3.26 8.51 -15.22
CA GLN A 404 -4.22 8.60 -14.12
C GLN A 404 -4.75 10.04 -14.00
N LEU A 405 -6.01 10.14 -13.60
CA LEU A 405 -6.73 11.38 -13.26
C LEU A 405 -7.55 11.11 -12.01
N THR A 406 -7.39 11.92 -10.97
CA THR A 406 -8.22 11.80 -9.76
C THR A 406 -9.59 12.47 -9.95
N GLY A 407 -10.58 12.07 -9.17
CA GLY A 407 -11.94 12.63 -9.21
C GLY A 407 -11.96 14.14 -8.99
N HIS A 408 -11.03 14.64 -8.17
CA HIS A 408 -10.79 16.06 -7.96
C HIS A 408 -10.25 16.79 -9.22
N GLU A 409 -9.38 16.17 -10.02
CA GLU A 409 -9.02 16.68 -11.34
C GLU A 409 -10.21 16.63 -12.33
N LEU A 410 -10.97 15.53 -12.35
CA LEU A 410 -12.16 15.36 -13.20
C LEU A 410 -13.29 16.35 -12.83
N ALA A 411 -13.39 16.75 -11.57
CA ALA A 411 -14.30 17.80 -11.10
C ALA A 411 -13.85 19.20 -11.56
N ARG A 412 -12.54 19.48 -11.53
CA ARG A 412 -11.95 20.73 -12.06
C ARG A 412 -11.98 20.78 -13.59
N ALA A 413 -11.93 19.63 -14.27
CA ALA A 413 -11.95 19.50 -15.72
C ALA A 413 -13.05 18.53 -16.24
N PRO A 414 -14.36 18.86 -16.10
CA PRO A 414 -15.45 17.95 -16.50
C PRO A 414 -15.42 17.49 -17.96
N HIS A 415 -14.73 18.24 -18.83
CA HIS A 415 -14.53 17.91 -20.23
C HIS A 415 -13.52 16.76 -20.50
N LEU A 416 -13.00 16.14 -19.44
CA LEU A 416 -12.13 14.96 -19.43
C LEU A 416 -12.79 13.71 -18.80
N ARG A 417 -14.01 13.85 -18.26
CA ARG A 417 -14.80 12.74 -17.68
C ARG A 417 -15.01 11.60 -18.69
N PRO A 418 -14.91 10.34 -18.29
CA PRO A 418 -15.03 9.22 -19.23
C PRO A 418 -16.42 9.13 -19.89
N ILE A 419 -16.47 8.48 -21.06
CA ILE A 419 -17.71 8.22 -21.80
C ILE A 419 -17.89 6.72 -21.95
N LEU A 420 -19.00 6.20 -21.43
CA LEU A 420 -19.42 4.82 -21.57
C LEU A 420 -20.12 4.63 -22.91
N ILE A 421 -19.78 3.57 -23.61
CA ILE A 421 -20.36 3.14 -24.88
C ILE A 421 -20.85 1.71 -24.67
N GLN A 422 -22.17 1.57 -24.50
CA GLN A 422 -22.79 0.30 -24.14
C GLN A 422 -22.79 -0.70 -25.30
N GLN A 423 -22.85 -2.00 -25.00
CA GLN A 423 -22.91 -3.09 -25.96
C GLN A 423 -23.95 -2.81 -27.07
N GLY A 424 -23.51 -2.90 -28.33
CA GLY A 424 -24.36 -2.68 -29.50
C GLY A 424 -24.82 -1.24 -29.79
N SER A 425 -24.42 -0.24 -28.98
CA SER A 425 -24.83 1.18 -29.13
C SER A 425 -24.34 1.85 -30.42
N LEU A 426 -23.22 1.39 -30.99
CA LEU A 426 -22.68 1.87 -32.28
C LEU A 426 -23.38 1.22 -33.48
N GLY A 427 -24.22 0.21 -33.25
CA GLY A 427 -24.95 -0.55 -34.26
C GLY A 427 -24.26 -1.87 -34.63
N HIS A 428 -24.99 -2.75 -35.34
CA HIS A 428 -24.52 -4.08 -35.74
C HIS A 428 -24.00 -4.98 -34.60
N ASN A 429 -24.50 -4.76 -33.36
CA ASN A 429 -24.01 -5.37 -32.12
C ASN A 429 -22.57 -4.98 -31.73
N LEU A 430 -22.07 -3.82 -32.18
CA LEU A 430 -20.80 -3.24 -31.74
C LEU A 430 -21.02 -2.07 -30.76
N PRO A 431 -20.15 -1.87 -29.74
CA PRO A 431 -19.10 -2.80 -29.31
C PRO A 431 -19.70 -4.13 -28.81
N GLU A 432 -18.90 -5.20 -28.81
CA GLU A 432 -19.39 -6.55 -28.44
C GLU A 432 -19.49 -6.74 -26.92
N HIS A 433 -18.77 -5.90 -26.16
CA HIS A 433 -18.96 -5.65 -24.72
C HIS A 433 -19.06 -4.13 -24.51
N ASP A 434 -19.47 -3.66 -23.33
CA ASP A 434 -19.36 -2.24 -22.99
C ASP A 434 -17.89 -1.78 -23.07
N ILE A 435 -17.65 -0.49 -23.34
CA ILE A 435 -16.32 0.15 -23.28
C ILE A 435 -16.42 1.55 -22.68
N LEU A 436 -15.45 1.92 -21.85
CA LEU A 436 -15.26 3.27 -21.34
C LEU A 436 -14.08 3.92 -22.07
N VAL A 437 -14.25 5.13 -22.57
CA VAL A 437 -13.22 5.81 -23.38
C VAL A 437 -13.11 7.30 -23.03
N SER A 438 -11.94 7.89 -23.26
CA SER A 438 -11.77 9.34 -23.05
C SER A 438 -12.63 10.15 -24.04
N PRO A 439 -13.11 11.36 -23.67
CA PRO A 439 -13.97 12.17 -24.54
C PRO A 439 -13.37 12.51 -25.90
N GLN A 440 -12.04 12.45 -26.02
CA GLN A 440 -11.25 12.78 -27.20
C GLN A 440 -11.06 11.56 -28.11
N HIS A 441 -11.05 10.34 -27.54
CA HIS A 441 -10.83 9.09 -28.25
C HIS A 441 -11.87 8.88 -29.37
N ARG A 442 -11.40 8.51 -30.57
CA ARG A 442 -12.27 8.39 -31.76
C ARG A 442 -12.50 6.93 -32.15
N LEU A 443 -13.77 6.61 -32.38
CA LEU A 443 -14.21 5.29 -32.83
C LEU A 443 -14.51 5.32 -34.33
N LEU A 444 -14.30 4.18 -34.99
CA LEU A 444 -14.51 4.01 -36.42
C LEU A 444 -15.99 3.79 -36.72
N MET A 445 -16.68 4.84 -37.15
CA MET A 445 -18.07 4.75 -37.58
C MET A 445 -18.15 4.22 -39.01
N ASN A 446 -18.91 3.14 -39.21
CA ASN A 446 -19.20 2.54 -40.51
C ASN A 446 -20.71 2.28 -40.61
N SER A 447 -21.40 2.93 -41.56
CA SER A 447 -22.84 2.75 -41.78
C SER A 447 -23.27 3.25 -43.16
N ASP A 448 -24.47 2.91 -43.63
CA ASP A 448 -25.04 3.48 -44.86
C ASP A 448 -25.11 5.03 -44.82
N ARG A 449 -25.08 5.64 -43.62
CA ARG A 449 -25.07 7.10 -43.42
C ARG A 449 -23.70 7.74 -43.64
N THR A 450 -22.59 7.07 -43.31
CA THR A 450 -21.23 7.65 -43.49
C THR A 450 -20.95 7.84 -44.98
N ALA A 451 -21.16 6.78 -45.76
CA ALA A 451 -21.02 6.80 -47.22
C ALA A 451 -21.95 7.83 -47.91
N LEU A 452 -23.16 8.05 -47.37
CA LEU A 452 -24.13 9.01 -47.92
C LEU A 452 -23.77 10.48 -47.65
N TYR A 453 -23.20 10.80 -46.48
CA TYR A 453 -22.94 12.18 -46.06
C TYR A 453 -21.50 12.67 -46.27
N PHE A 454 -20.52 11.77 -46.33
CA PHE A 454 -19.09 12.16 -46.35
C PHE A 454 -18.33 11.69 -47.58
N GLU A 455 -18.95 10.92 -48.48
CA GLU A 455 -18.34 10.23 -49.63
C GLU A 455 -17.28 9.16 -49.25
N GLU A 456 -17.17 8.84 -47.95
CA GLU A 456 -16.26 7.85 -47.36
C GLU A 456 -17.07 6.82 -46.55
N THR A 457 -16.73 5.53 -46.66
CA THR A 457 -17.44 4.44 -45.97
C THR A 457 -17.11 4.35 -44.48
N GLU A 458 -15.88 4.67 -44.10
CA GLU A 458 -15.38 4.61 -42.73
C GLU A 458 -14.87 5.98 -42.30
N VAL A 459 -15.31 6.50 -41.15
CA VAL A 459 -14.91 7.81 -40.63
C VAL A 459 -14.71 7.75 -39.11
N LEU A 460 -13.76 8.53 -38.59
CA LEU A 460 -13.47 8.57 -37.15
C LEU A 460 -14.34 9.64 -36.46
N ALA A 461 -14.99 9.29 -35.35
CA ALA A 461 -15.79 10.21 -34.56
C ALA A 461 -15.42 10.13 -33.07
N ALA A 462 -15.12 11.28 -32.44
CA ALA A 462 -14.80 11.35 -31.02
C ALA A 462 -16.00 10.98 -30.14
N ALA A 463 -15.78 10.25 -29.06
CA ALA A 463 -16.83 9.80 -28.14
C ALA A 463 -17.76 10.94 -27.68
N LYS A 464 -17.21 12.14 -27.35
CA LYS A 464 -18.00 13.35 -26.99
C LYS A 464 -18.80 14.01 -28.12
N HIS A 465 -18.86 13.37 -29.28
CA HIS A 465 -19.72 13.74 -30.40
C HIS A 465 -20.73 12.62 -30.73
N LEU A 466 -20.65 11.49 -30.03
CA LEU A 466 -21.55 10.34 -30.13
C LEU A 466 -22.56 10.28 -28.98
N THR A 467 -22.42 11.10 -27.92
CA THR A 467 -23.34 11.21 -26.76
C THR A 467 -24.76 11.75 -27.04
N GLU A 468 -25.20 11.68 -28.29
CA GLU A 468 -26.63 11.81 -28.67
C GLU A 468 -27.19 10.47 -29.19
N LEU A 469 -26.38 9.39 -29.23
CA LEU A 469 -26.79 8.00 -29.45
C LEU A 469 -27.40 7.43 -28.17
N LYS A 470 -28.17 6.35 -28.30
CA LYS A 470 -28.73 5.64 -27.15
C LYS A 470 -27.69 4.66 -26.59
N GLY A 471 -27.31 4.80 -25.33
CA GLY A 471 -26.26 3.99 -24.69
C GLY A 471 -24.86 4.50 -25.00
N VAL A 472 -24.70 5.82 -25.14
CA VAL A 472 -23.41 6.49 -25.22
C VAL A 472 -23.51 7.73 -24.34
N ASP A 473 -22.97 7.65 -23.13
CA ASP A 473 -23.30 8.57 -22.03
C ASP A 473 -22.03 8.99 -21.27
N GLU A 474 -22.01 10.23 -20.76
CA GLU A 474 -20.88 10.79 -20.00
C GLU A 474 -21.01 10.37 -18.53
N VAL A 475 -19.97 9.73 -17.97
CA VAL A 475 -19.99 9.13 -16.63
C VAL A 475 -19.15 9.96 -15.66
N GLY A 476 -19.63 10.10 -14.42
CA GLY A 476 -18.83 10.64 -13.32
C GLY A 476 -18.13 9.49 -12.58
N THR A 477 -16.84 9.62 -12.32
CA THR A 477 -16.02 8.60 -11.64
C THR A 477 -15.09 9.26 -10.62
N LEU A 478 -14.70 8.50 -9.59
CA LEU A 478 -13.74 8.92 -8.55
C LEU A 478 -12.28 8.92 -9.04
N GLY A 479 -12.01 8.28 -10.18
CA GLY A 479 -10.77 8.38 -10.94
C GLY A 479 -10.93 7.88 -12.38
N VAL A 480 -9.88 7.96 -13.20
CA VAL A 480 -9.75 7.19 -14.46
C VAL A 480 -8.28 7.13 -14.92
N THR A 481 -7.81 5.96 -15.33
CA THR A 481 -6.45 5.76 -15.88
C THR A 481 -6.48 5.56 -17.39
N TYR A 482 -6.21 6.62 -18.15
CA TYR A 482 -6.17 6.57 -19.60
C TYR A 482 -4.87 5.93 -20.11
N VAL A 483 -4.95 4.65 -20.49
CA VAL A 483 -3.88 3.94 -21.21
C VAL A 483 -3.83 4.38 -22.67
N HIS A 484 -2.64 4.65 -23.19
CA HIS A 484 -2.38 5.13 -24.55
C HIS A 484 -1.18 4.39 -25.16
N PHE A 485 -1.28 3.96 -26.42
CA PHE A 485 -0.17 3.32 -27.14
C PHE A 485 -0.07 3.81 -28.59
N MET A 486 1.17 3.80 -29.12
CA MET A 486 1.54 4.30 -30.44
C MET A 486 2.26 3.25 -31.29
N PHE A 487 2.15 3.39 -32.61
CA PHE A 487 2.85 2.61 -33.63
C PHE A 487 3.68 3.54 -34.53
N ASP A 488 4.42 3.00 -35.48
CA ASP A 488 5.20 3.75 -36.49
C ASP A 488 4.32 4.68 -37.38
N ASN A 489 3.00 4.47 -37.40
CA ASN A 489 1.99 5.28 -38.09
C ASN A 489 0.71 5.33 -37.23
N HIS A 490 -0.23 6.23 -37.55
CA HIS A 490 -1.57 6.16 -36.97
C HIS A 490 -2.33 4.93 -37.47
N GLU A 491 -2.82 4.10 -36.54
CA GLU A 491 -3.50 2.84 -36.85
C GLU A 491 -4.93 2.82 -36.30
N VAL A 492 -5.76 1.94 -36.87
CA VAL A 492 -7.07 1.58 -36.31
C VAL A 492 -6.98 0.15 -35.78
N VAL A 493 -7.28 -0.03 -34.50
CA VAL A 493 -7.15 -1.29 -33.75
C VAL A 493 -8.53 -1.84 -33.38
N LEU A 494 -8.58 -3.08 -32.90
CA LEU A 494 -9.80 -3.75 -32.45
C LEU A 494 -9.77 -3.87 -30.91
N SER A 495 -10.79 -3.33 -30.26
CA SER A 495 -10.97 -3.27 -28.79
C SER A 495 -12.41 -3.68 -28.44
N ASN A 496 -12.59 -4.77 -27.69
CA ASN A 496 -13.92 -5.32 -27.34
C ASN A 496 -14.88 -5.41 -28.55
N GLY A 497 -14.38 -5.90 -29.69
CA GLY A 497 -15.10 -6.00 -30.96
C GLY A 497 -15.34 -4.68 -31.73
N ALA A 498 -15.14 -3.51 -31.11
CA ALA A 498 -15.21 -2.21 -31.79
C ALA A 498 -13.87 -1.76 -32.38
N TRP A 499 -13.94 -1.09 -33.53
CA TRP A 499 -12.74 -0.52 -34.16
C TRP A 499 -12.48 0.89 -33.62
N THR A 500 -11.33 1.05 -32.95
CA THR A 500 -10.87 2.24 -32.22
C THR A 500 -9.56 2.75 -32.81
N GLU A 501 -9.08 3.92 -32.39
CA GLU A 501 -7.79 4.45 -32.86
C GLU A 501 -6.64 4.22 -31.89
N SER A 502 -5.43 4.03 -32.44
CA SER A 502 -4.19 4.23 -31.70
C SER A 502 -4.04 5.70 -31.28
N PHE A 503 -3.22 6.00 -30.28
CA PHE A 503 -2.96 7.39 -29.88
C PHE A 503 -2.46 8.24 -31.05
N GLN A 504 -3.09 9.40 -31.27
CA GLN A 504 -2.59 10.41 -32.22
C GLN A 504 -1.92 11.56 -31.46
N PRO A 505 -0.62 11.83 -31.69
CA PRO A 505 0.04 13.04 -31.21
C PRO A 505 -0.64 14.28 -31.81
N GLY A 506 -1.37 15.02 -30.98
CA GLY A 506 -1.89 16.34 -31.29
C GLY A 506 -1.37 17.34 -30.26
N GLN A 507 -1.12 18.58 -30.66
CA GLN A 507 -0.47 19.58 -29.80
C GLN A 507 -1.15 19.72 -28.42
N SER A 508 -2.47 19.88 -28.39
CA SER A 508 -3.28 19.95 -27.14
C SER A 508 -3.48 18.62 -26.41
N VAL A 509 -2.91 17.51 -26.90
CA VAL A 509 -2.86 16.21 -26.23
C VAL A 509 -1.47 15.99 -25.62
N ILE A 510 -0.41 16.34 -26.36
CA ILE A 510 0.98 16.36 -25.88
C ILE A 510 1.14 17.40 -24.75
N ASP A 511 0.50 18.56 -24.87
CA ASP A 511 0.39 19.57 -23.79
C ASP A 511 -0.44 19.09 -22.57
N GLY A 512 -1.01 17.89 -22.63
CA GLY A 512 -1.74 17.23 -21.54
C GLY A 512 -1.08 15.94 -21.04
N LEU A 513 0.14 15.63 -21.46
CA LEU A 513 0.97 14.57 -20.87
C LEU A 513 1.95 15.19 -19.84
N GLY A 514 2.36 14.40 -18.84
CA GLY A 514 3.36 14.85 -17.88
C GLY A 514 4.72 15.08 -18.53
N ASP A 515 5.52 16.02 -18.01
CA ASP A 515 6.78 16.45 -18.64
C ASP A 515 7.77 15.30 -18.90
N ALA A 516 7.76 14.25 -18.06
CA ALA A 516 8.54 13.02 -18.27
C ALA A 516 8.08 12.26 -19.53
N GLN A 517 6.80 11.87 -19.60
CA GLN A 517 6.20 11.17 -20.76
C GLN A 517 6.31 11.99 -22.05
N ARG A 518 6.15 13.32 -21.94
CA ARG A 518 6.35 14.25 -23.05
C ARG A 518 7.78 14.23 -23.58
N SER A 519 8.77 14.17 -22.68
CA SER A 519 10.18 14.09 -23.06
C SER A 519 10.51 12.75 -23.72
N GLU A 520 9.98 11.65 -23.18
CA GLU A 520 10.13 10.29 -23.73
C GLU A 520 9.58 10.21 -25.17
N ILE A 521 8.37 10.71 -25.43
CA ILE A 521 7.78 10.73 -26.78
C ILE A 521 8.67 11.50 -27.77
N PHE A 522 9.28 12.61 -27.36
CA PHE A 522 10.19 13.37 -28.23
C PHE A 522 11.57 12.72 -28.42
N GLU A 523 12.03 11.90 -27.47
CA GLU A 523 13.25 11.09 -27.64
C GLU A 523 13.02 9.88 -28.57
N LEU A 524 11.86 9.23 -28.47
CA LEU A 524 11.46 8.11 -29.32
C LEU A 524 11.03 8.55 -30.74
N PHE A 525 10.39 9.71 -30.87
CA PHE A 525 9.88 10.26 -32.14
C PHE A 525 10.29 11.74 -32.34
N PRO A 526 11.57 12.04 -32.65
CA PRO A 526 12.09 13.41 -32.72
C PRO A 526 11.36 14.34 -33.71
N GLU A 527 10.77 13.80 -34.78
CA GLU A 527 9.94 14.56 -35.71
C GLU A 527 8.73 15.25 -35.03
N LEU A 528 8.18 14.67 -33.96
CA LEU A 528 7.03 15.22 -33.23
C LEU A 528 7.38 16.44 -32.36
N GLU A 529 8.66 16.75 -32.15
CA GLU A 529 9.09 18.04 -31.59
C GLU A 529 8.67 19.22 -32.50
N THR A 530 8.49 18.95 -33.80
CA THR A 530 8.21 19.98 -34.80
C THR A 530 6.73 20.10 -35.17
N GLU A 531 6.29 21.34 -35.38
CA GLU A 531 4.95 21.62 -35.90
C GLU A 531 4.70 21.02 -37.30
N GLU A 532 5.74 20.59 -38.03
CA GLU A 532 5.59 19.92 -39.33
C GLU A 532 5.45 18.39 -39.18
N GLY A 533 6.27 17.73 -38.35
CA GLY A 533 6.14 16.29 -38.08
C GLY A 533 4.81 15.90 -37.42
N VAL A 534 4.29 16.73 -36.51
CA VAL A 534 2.93 16.56 -35.93
C VAL A 534 1.82 16.67 -36.99
N LYS A 535 2.08 17.33 -38.14
CA LYS A 535 1.14 17.39 -39.28
C LYS A 535 1.33 16.22 -40.25
N ASP A 536 2.52 15.64 -40.32
CA ASP A 536 2.84 14.47 -41.16
C ASP A 536 2.37 13.14 -40.53
N TYR A 537 2.21 13.05 -39.20
CA TYR A 537 1.52 11.94 -38.51
C TYR A 537 -0.01 12.00 -38.74
N ALA A 538 -0.42 11.84 -40.00
CA ALA A 538 -1.80 11.94 -40.44
C ALA A 538 -2.67 10.77 -39.94
N ALA A 539 -3.92 11.05 -39.56
CA ALA A 539 -4.87 10.02 -39.15
C ALA A 539 -5.27 9.10 -40.32
N ALA A 540 -5.38 7.80 -40.06
CA ALA A 540 -5.69 6.75 -41.05
C ALA A 540 -7.04 6.92 -41.79
N ARG A 541 -7.98 7.68 -41.21
CA ARG A 541 -9.28 8.01 -41.78
C ARG A 541 -9.65 9.46 -41.47
N ARG A 542 -10.60 10.02 -42.23
CA ARG A 542 -11.16 11.34 -41.94
C ARG A 542 -11.83 11.38 -40.57
N SER A 543 -11.30 12.25 -39.70
CA SER A 543 -11.92 12.59 -38.42
C SER A 543 -13.02 13.65 -38.60
N LEU A 544 -14.22 13.36 -38.12
CA LEU A 544 -15.39 14.24 -38.19
C LEU A 544 -15.38 15.32 -37.11
N LYS A 545 -15.77 16.55 -37.46
CA LYS A 545 -15.98 17.64 -36.49
C LYS A 545 -17.35 17.51 -35.82
N LYS A 546 -17.55 18.15 -34.64
CA LYS A 546 -18.82 18.11 -33.86
C LYS A 546 -20.12 18.34 -34.66
N HIS A 547 -20.07 19.12 -35.74
CA HIS A 547 -21.24 19.39 -36.59
C HIS A 547 -21.43 18.37 -37.74
N GLU A 548 -20.37 17.65 -38.12
CA GLU A 548 -20.42 16.53 -39.07
C GLU A 548 -20.90 15.26 -38.35
N ALA A 549 -20.31 14.91 -37.20
CA ALA A 549 -20.69 13.73 -36.42
C ALA A 549 -22.20 13.71 -36.05
N LYS A 550 -22.80 14.88 -35.78
CA LYS A 550 -24.25 15.08 -35.58
C LYS A 550 -25.16 14.65 -36.74
N LEU A 551 -24.61 14.32 -37.91
CA LEU A 551 -25.36 13.76 -39.04
C LEU A 551 -25.45 12.21 -39.00
N LEU A 552 -24.60 11.55 -38.22
CA LEU A 552 -24.67 10.10 -38.00
C LEU A 552 -25.71 9.75 -36.92
N VAL A 553 -25.78 10.61 -35.90
CA VAL A 553 -26.53 10.42 -34.65
C VAL A 553 -28.03 10.83 -34.75
N ARG A 554 -28.48 11.25 -35.94
CA ARG A 554 -29.88 11.61 -36.24
C ARG A 554 -30.49 10.71 -37.29
#